data_AF-A0A6G3XZV4-F1
#
_entry.id   AF-A0A6G3XZV4-F1
#
_cell.length_a   1.000
_cell.length_b   1.000
_cell.length_c   1.000
_cell.angle_alpha   90.00
_cell.angle_beta   90.00
_cell.angle_gamma   90.00
#
_symmetry.space_group_name_H-M   'P 1'
#
loop_
_entity.id
_entity.type
_entity.pdbx_description
1 polymer ?
#
loop_
_entity_poly.entity_id
_entity_poly.type
_entity_poly.pdbx_seq_one_letter_code
_entity_poly.pdbx_strand_id
1 'polypeptide(L)'
;VIDSKPHERLDAVIGDFDRNGYGDIAVGNPYASGGRGSVTLWYGASSGPGSRSLSFSQSTAGIAGASEKDDAFGTSLAAGDADGDGYADLAVGVPGETVGKKSASGAAYLFRGGSGGLKGSRSAVFDKTLPGVAGGTVAQDYFGYDLRLRDLDRNGRADLAVAVPGENTVRILPGVKGGVTGSGSVVLRETGADLPE
;
A
#
# COMPACT_ATOMS: atom_id res chain seq x y z
N VAL A 1 -17.10 -3.52 29.41
CA VAL A 1 -15.70 -3.38 29.84
C VAL A 1 -14.93 -2.92 28.62
N ILE A 2 -14.45 -1.68 28.61
CA ILE A 2 -13.59 -1.16 27.54
C ILE A 2 -12.18 -1.60 27.94
N ASP A 3 -11.58 -2.49 27.16
CA ASP A 3 -10.24 -3.01 27.38
C ASP A 3 -9.22 -1.86 27.34
N SER A 4 -8.33 -1.79 28.34
CA SER A 4 -7.35 -0.72 28.55
C SER A 4 -6.05 -0.93 27.76
N LYS A 5 -6.04 -1.84 26.78
CA LYS A 5 -4.99 -1.88 25.77
C LYS A 5 -5.10 -0.64 24.89
N PRO A 6 -3.98 0.03 24.51
CA PRO A 6 -4.04 1.04 23.46
C PRO A 6 -4.73 0.40 22.25
N HIS A 7 -5.78 1.05 21.73
CA HIS A 7 -6.51 0.51 20.59
C HIS A 7 -5.55 0.37 19.41
N GLU A 8 -5.25 -0.87 19.04
CA GLU A 8 -4.55 -1.19 17.81
C GLU A 8 -5.43 -0.71 16.65
N ARG A 9 -5.04 0.39 16.00
CA ARG A 9 -5.74 0.89 14.82
C ARG A 9 -5.40 -0.02 13.64
N LEU A 10 -6.29 -0.97 13.38
CA LEU A 10 -6.28 -1.75 12.15
C LEU A 10 -6.83 -0.89 11.00
N ASP A 11 -6.39 -1.20 9.79
CA ASP A 11 -7.02 -0.69 8.57
C ASP A 11 -7.60 -1.86 7.77
N ALA A 12 -8.63 -1.59 6.96
CA ALA A 12 -9.26 -2.62 6.14
C ALA A 12 -9.73 -2.08 4.80
N VAL A 13 -9.58 -2.88 3.75
CA VAL A 13 -10.05 -2.55 2.40
C VAL A 13 -10.69 -3.76 1.73
N ILE A 14 -11.61 -3.49 0.81
CA ILE A 14 -12.31 -4.50 0.01
C ILE A 14 -11.83 -4.42 -1.44
N GLY A 15 -11.55 -5.57 -2.04
CA GLY A 15 -11.22 -5.71 -3.46
C GLY A 15 -11.49 -7.16 -3.91
N ASP A 16 -11.79 -7.37 -5.19
CA ASP A 16 -11.88 -8.72 -5.76
C ASP A 16 -10.50 -9.07 -6.35
N PHE A 17 -9.58 -9.51 -5.49
CA PHE A 17 -8.16 -9.68 -5.86
C PHE A 17 -7.93 -10.97 -6.65
N ASP A 18 -8.86 -11.93 -6.59
CA ASP A 18 -8.83 -13.16 -7.37
C ASP A 18 -9.85 -13.24 -8.51
N ARG A 19 -10.68 -12.20 -8.65
CA ARG A 19 -11.68 -11.99 -9.71
C ARG A 19 -12.73 -13.10 -9.75
N ASN A 20 -13.15 -13.57 -8.59
CA ASN A 20 -14.18 -14.60 -8.47
C ASN A 20 -15.62 -14.02 -8.46
N GLY A 21 -15.75 -12.69 -8.46
CA GLY A 21 -17.03 -11.98 -8.44
C GLY A 21 -17.53 -11.62 -7.03
N TYR A 22 -16.79 -11.98 -5.98
CA TYR A 22 -17.09 -11.64 -4.59
C TYR A 22 -15.96 -10.77 -4.02
N GLY A 23 -16.32 -9.75 -3.23
CA GLY A 23 -15.31 -8.91 -2.58
C GLY A 23 -14.53 -9.70 -1.52
N ASP A 24 -13.21 -9.67 -1.62
CA ASP A 24 -12.27 -10.10 -0.59
C ASP A 24 -11.99 -8.94 0.38
N ILE A 25 -11.56 -9.24 1.60
CA ILE A 25 -11.25 -8.25 2.64
C ILE A 25 -9.79 -8.38 3.07
N ALA A 26 -8.98 -7.35 2.85
CA ALA A 26 -7.64 -7.25 3.41
C ALA A 26 -7.69 -6.42 4.70
N VAL A 27 -7.06 -6.93 5.76
CA VAL A 27 -6.95 -6.27 7.08
C VAL A 27 -5.49 -6.13 7.46
N GLY A 28 -5.05 -4.90 7.69
CA GLY A 28 -3.69 -4.56 8.10
C GLY A 28 -3.57 -4.53 9.61
N ASN A 29 -2.56 -5.20 10.16
CA ASN A 29 -2.18 -5.12 11.55
C ASN A 29 -0.71 -4.67 11.65
N PRO A 30 -0.45 -3.35 11.75
CA PRO A 30 0.92 -2.83 11.83
C PRO A 30 1.64 -3.20 13.14
N TYR A 31 0.92 -3.63 14.17
CA TYR A 31 1.47 -3.94 15.49
C TYR A 31 1.96 -5.39 15.62
N ALA A 32 1.63 -6.24 14.64
CA ALA A 32 2.00 -7.64 14.62
C ALA A 32 3.51 -7.84 14.73
N SER A 33 3.90 -8.93 15.42
CA SER A 33 5.30 -9.37 15.53
C SER A 33 6.26 -8.30 16.06
N GLY A 34 5.80 -7.46 17.00
CA GLY A 34 6.60 -6.42 17.63
C GLY A 34 6.73 -5.14 16.80
N GLY A 35 5.71 -4.80 16.00
CA GLY A 35 5.67 -3.61 15.14
C GLY A 35 6.17 -3.85 13.72
N ARG A 36 6.46 -5.11 13.35
CA ARG A 36 6.85 -5.48 11.97
C ARG A 36 5.67 -5.38 11.01
N GLY A 37 4.49 -5.70 11.53
CA GLY A 37 3.25 -5.62 10.80
C GLY A 37 2.92 -6.86 9.97
N SER A 38 1.65 -6.98 9.59
CA SER A 38 1.13 -8.02 8.72
C SER A 38 -0.16 -7.56 8.02
N VAL A 39 -0.52 -8.25 6.94
CA VAL A 39 -1.83 -8.15 6.31
C VAL A 39 -2.46 -9.53 6.27
N THR A 40 -3.75 -9.62 6.60
CA THR A 40 -4.55 -10.82 6.43
C THR A 40 -5.64 -10.57 5.39
N LEU A 41 -5.64 -11.39 4.34
CA LEU A 41 -6.64 -11.42 3.29
C LEU A 41 -7.66 -12.52 3.58
N TRP A 42 -8.93 -12.16 3.62
CA TRP A 42 -10.08 -13.06 3.71
C TRP A 42 -10.78 -13.09 2.36
N TYR A 43 -10.83 -14.27 1.74
CA TYR A 43 -11.43 -14.38 0.41
C TYR A 43 -12.95 -14.36 0.49
N GLY A 44 -13.57 -13.65 -0.44
CA GLY A 44 -15.02 -13.51 -0.57
C GLY A 44 -15.69 -14.79 -1.05
N ALA A 45 -16.96 -14.92 -0.69
CA ALA A 45 -17.88 -15.95 -1.15
C ALA A 45 -19.30 -15.37 -1.24
N SER A 46 -20.24 -16.16 -1.75
CA SER A 46 -21.64 -15.74 -1.97
C SER A 46 -22.39 -15.27 -0.72
N SER A 47 -21.90 -15.58 0.48
CA SER A 47 -22.48 -15.16 1.76
C SER A 47 -21.58 -14.19 2.55
N GLY A 48 -20.63 -13.52 1.90
CA GLY A 48 -19.63 -12.67 2.54
C GLY A 48 -18.26 -13.36 2.66
N PRO A 49 -17.41 -12.99 3.64
CA PRO A 49 -16.10 -13.62 3.82
C PRO A 49 -16.21 -15.13 3.98
N GLY A 50 -15.43 -15.87 3.17
CA GLY A 50 -15.34 -17.32 3.21
C GLY A 50 -14.35 -17.83 4.26
N SER A 51 -14.14 -19.15 4.28
CA SER A 51 -13.22 -19.83 5.20
C SER A 51 -11.75 -19.80 4.77
N ARG A 52 -11.47 -19.38 3.53
CA ARG A 52 -10.11 -19.28 2.99
C ARG A 52 -9.52 -17.92 3.36
N SER A 53 -8.34 -17.93 3.97
CA SER A 53 -7.57 -16.72 4.25
C SER A 53 -6.08 -16.94 4.01
N LEU A 54 -5.36 -15.83 3.84
CA LEU A 54 -3.90 -15.78 3.70
C LEU A 54 -3.38 -14.64 4.58
N SER A 55 -2.35 -14.89 5.37
CA SER A 55 -1.61 -13.81 6.06
C SER A 55 -0.21 -13.68 5.48
N PHE A 56 0.26 -12.45 5.31
CA PHE A 56 1.59 -12.15 4.78
C PHE A 56 2.19 -10.91 5.46
N SER A 57 3.51 -10.78 5.36
CA SER A 57 4.32 -9.66 5.86
C SER A 57 5.53 -9.48 4.94
N GLN A 58 6.40 -8.49 5.19
CA GLN A 58 7.65 -8.34 4.42
C GLN A 58 8.56 -9.58 4.43
N SER A 59 8.38 -10.50 5.39
CA SER A 59 9.12 -11.77 5.43
C SER A 59 8.54 -12.87 4.52
N THR A 60 7.38 -12.65 3.88
CA THR A 60 6.78 -13.62 2.97
C THR A 60 7.58 -13.72 1.66
N ALA A 61 7.81 -14.94 1.19
CA ALA A 61 8.61 -15.20 0.00
C ALA A 61 8.13 -14.41 -1.23
N GLY A 62 9.08 -13.81 -1.94
CA GLY A 62 8.83 -13.00 -3.13
C GLY A 62 8.56 -11.52 -2.86
N ILE A 63 8.37 -11.10 -1.61
CA ILE A 63 8.29 -9.68 -1.23
C ILE A 63 9.72 -9.17 -1.02
N ALA A 64 10.04 -8.04 -1.66
CA ALA A 64 11.34 -7.40 -1.54
C ALA A 64 11.44 -6.57 -0.24
N GLY A 65 12.67 -6.28 0.20
CA GLY A 65 12.92 -5.57 1.45
C GLY A 65 13.09 -6.52 2.64
N ALA A 66 13.68 -6.02 3.71
CA ALA A 66 13.80 -6.76 4.96
C ALA A 66 12.58 -6.44 5.83
N SER A 67 12.13 -7.40 6.65
CA SER A 67 11.24 -7.04 7.76
C SER A 67 12.10 -6.59 8.93
N GLU A 68 11.82 -5.40 9.42
CA GLU A 68 12.50 -4.73 10.52
C GLU A 68 11.48 -4.37 11.62
N LYS A 69 12.00 -4.18 12.83
CA LYS A 69 11.14 -3.85 13.95
C LYS A 69 10.59 -2.43 13.74
N ASP A 70 9.30 -2.26 13.98
CA ASP A 70 8.59 -0.97 13.88
C ASP A 70 8.38 -0.44 12.44
N ASP A 71 8.58 -1.29 11.40
CA ASP A 71 8.24 -0.98 10.00
C ASP A 71 6.75 -0.69 9.78
N ALA A 72 5.91 -1.33 10.60
CA ALA A 72 4.47 -1.16 10.60
C ALA A 72 3.82 -1.53 9.25
N PHE A 73 4.22 -2.66 8.65
CA PHE A 73 3.61 -3.18 7.43
C PHE A 73 2.10 -3.38 7.61
N GLY A 74 1.30 -2.80 6.71
CA GLY A 74 -0.16 -2.81 6.83
C GLY A 74 -0.73 -1.66 7.65
N THR A 75 0.01 -0.55 7.81
CA THR A 75 -0.51 0.66 8.48
C THR A 75 -1.68 1.28 7.72
N SER A 76 -1.62 1.27 6.39
CA SER A 76 -2.67 1.76 5.51
C SER A 76 -2.85 0.83 4.32
N LEU A 77 -4.08 0.70 3.85
CA LEU A 77 -4.46 -0.16 2.74
C LEU A 77 -5.29 0.62 1.71
N ALA A 78 -5.10 0.30 0.43
CA ALA A 78 -5.98 0.75 -0.64
C ALA A 78 -6.12 -0.34 -1.71
N ALA A 79 -7.27 -0.41 -2.37
CA ALA A 79 -7.54 -1.38 -3.42
C ALA A 79 -8.06 -0.69 -4.69
N GLY A 80 -7.66 -1.22 -5.84
CA GLY A 80 -7.97 -0.70 -7.18
C GLY A 80 -7.13 -1.41 -8.23
N ASP A 81 -7.55 -1.38 -9.49
CA ASP A 81 -6.85 -2.04 -10.61
C ASP A 81 -5.80 -1.06 -11.19
N ALA A 82 -4.56 -1.15 -10.75
CA ALA A 82 -3.50 -0.22 -11.12
C ALA A 82 -2.77 -0.64 -12.41
N ASP A 83 -2.80 -1.92 -12.76
CA ASP A 83 -2.17 -2.42 -13.98
C ASP A 83 -3.14 -2.60 -15.17
N GLY A 84 -4.44 -2.52 -14.92
CA GLY A 84 -5.51 -2.60 -15.92
C GLY A 84 -5.78 -4.04 -16.37
N ASP A 85 -5.40 -5.06 -15.58
CA ASP A 85 -5.62 -6.46 -15.90
C ASP A 85 -7.01 -6.99 -15.48
N GLY A 86 -7.80 -6.14 -14.80
CA GLY A 86 -9.16 -6.42 -14.35
C GLY A 86 -9.24 -7.17 -13.02
N TYR A 87 -8.11 -7.43 -12.35
CA TYR A 87 -8.07 -7.85 -10.96
C TYR A 87 -7.90 -6.61 -10.07
N ALA A 88 -8.48 -6.61 -8.87
CA ALA A 88 -8.11 -5.58 -7.91
C ALA A 88 -6.65 -5.81 -7.47
N ASP A 89 -5.87 -4.73 -7.33
CA ASP A 89 -4.56 -4.72 -6.70
C ASP A 89 -4.67 -4.18 -5.28
N LEU A 90 -3.73 -4.58 -4.41
CA LEU A 90 -3.64 -4.08 -3.03
C LEU A 90 -2.39 -3.23 -2.84
N ALA A 91 -2.58 -1.96 -2.49
CA ALA A 91 -1.50 -1.12 -1.97
C ALA A 91 -1.41 -1.27 -0.44
N VAL A 92 -0.18 -1.37 0.09
CA VAL A 92 0.11 -1.57 1.52
C VAL A 92 1.16 -0.57 1.98
N GLY A 93 0.82 0.26 2.97
CA GLY A 93 1.72 1.24 3.57
C GLY A 93 2.64 0.66 4.63
N VAL A 94 3.89 1.12 4.63
CA VAL A 94 4.97 0.73 5.55
C VAL A 94 5.73 2.00 5.98
N PRO A 95 5.08 2.92 6.70
CA PRO A 95 5.67 4.22 7.00
C PRO A 95 6.90 4.15 7.91
N GLY A 96 7.10 3.03 8.63
CA GLY A 96 8.28 2.81 9.48
C GLY A 96 9.53 2.36 8.72
N GLU A 97 9.40 1.96 7.45
CA GLU A 97 10.50 1.39 6.65
C GLU A 97 11.74 2.29 6.65
N THR A 98 12.90 1.64 6.84
CA THR A 98 14.21 2.30 6.68
C THR A 98 14.72 2.15 5.26
N VAL A 99 14.72 3.25 4.49
CA VAL A 99 15.33 3.23 3.15
C VAL A 99 16.78 3.70 3.24
N GLY A 100 17.71 2.78 2.99
CA GLY A 100 19.15 3.01 3.10
C GLY A 100 19.59 3.24 4.54
N LYS A 101 19.85 4.51 4.93
CA LYS A 101 20.24 4.91 6.30
C LYS A 101 19.23 5.86 6.94
N LYS A 102 18.03 5.99 6.36
CA LYS A 102 17.02 6.97 6.75
C LYS A 102 15.86 6.24 7.42
N SER A 103 15.89 6.20 8.76
CA SER A 103 14.85 5.54 9.55
C SER A 103 13.49 6.17 9.33
N ALA A 104 12.44 5.35 9.19
CA ALA A 104 11.07 5.80 8.97
C ALA A 104 10.94 6.83 7.82
N SER A 105 11.77 6.69 6.79
CA SER A 105 11.51 7.37 5.52
C SER A 105 10.24 6.84 4.87
N GLY A 106 9.91 5.58 5.15
CA GLY A 106 8.70 4.91 4.74
C GLY A 106 8.75 4.36 3.32
N ALA A 107 7.86 3.42 3.05
CA ALA A 107 7.63 2.80 1.77
C ALA A 107 6.15 2.42 1.59
N ALA A 108 5.78 2.09 0.36
CA ALA A 108 4.53 1.44 0.03
C ALA A 108 4.79 0.24 -0.89
N TYR A 109 3.97 -0.80 -0.76
CA TYR A 109 3.98 -1.95 -1.65
C TYR A 109 2.72 -1.95 -2.50
N LEU A 110 2.80 -2.43 -3.74
CA LEU A 110 1.62 -2.80 -4.54
C LEU A 110 1.70 -4.28 -4.85
N PHE A 111 0.69 -5.02 -4.43
CA PHE A 111 0.49 -6.43 -4.75
C PHE A 111 -0.51 -6.53 -5.88
N ARG A 112 -0.05 -6.95 -7.06
CA ARG A 112 -0.95 -7.10 -8.19
C ARG A 112 -1.85 -8.33 -7.99
N GLY A 113 -3.15 -8.14 -8.15
CA GLY A 113 -4.15 -9.21 -8.14
C GLY A 113 -3.90 -10.24 -9.23
N GLY A 114 -4.62 -11.36 -9.21
CA GLY A 114 -4.46 -12.36 -10.26
C GLY A 114 -5.17 -13.67 -9.97
N SER A 115 -5.03 -14.63 -10.87
CA SER A 115 -5.62 -15.97 -10.69
C SER A 115 -5.16 -16.60 -9.37
N GLY A 116 -6.10 -16.76 -8.43
CA GLY A 116 -5.85 -17.27 -7.08
C GLY A 116 -5.43 -16.22 -6.04
N GLY A 117 -5.52 -14.92 -6.36
CA GLY A 117 -5.36 -13.80 -5.44
C GLY A 117 -3.94 -13.24 -5.36
N LEU A 118 -3.66 -12.60 -4.22
CA LEU A 118 -2.40 -11.91 -3.96
C LEU A 118 -1.24 -12.88 -3.73
N LYS A 119 -0.05 -12.56 -4.29
CA LYS A 119 1.19 -13.32 -4.10
C LYS A 119 2.37 -12.36 -3.95
N GLY A 120 3.32 -12.73 -3.08
CA GLY A 120 4.54 -11.94 -2.88
C GLY A 120 5.32 -11.71 -4.18
N SER A 121 5.43 -12.73 -5.04
CA SER A 121 6.11 -12.62 -6.34
C SER A 121 5.44 -11.68 -7.36
N ARG A 122 4.21 -11.21 -7.09
CA ARG A 122 3.52 -10.17 -7.87
C ARG A 122 3.51 -8.82 -7.15
N SER A 123 4.38 -8.63 -6.15
CA SER A 123 4.52 -7.36 -5.45
C SER A 123 5.66 -6.50 -6.01
N ALA A 124 5.53 -5.19 -5.84
CA ALA A 124 6.59 -4.22 -6.05
C ALA A 124 6.61 -3.26 -4.86
N VAL A 125 7.79 -2.76 -4.51
CA VAL A 125 8.01 -1.76 -3.45
C VAL A 125 8.31 -0.40 -4.09
N PHE A 126 7.79 0.65 -3.47
CA PHE A 126 7.93 2.03 -3.90
C PHE A 126 8.26 2.91 -2.69
N ASP A 127 9.25 3.76 -2.86
CA ASP A 127 9.65 4.78 -1.91
C ASP A 127 10.20 5.98 -2.69
N LYS A 128 10.72 7.00 -2.01
CA LYS A 128 11.23 8.21 -2.68
C LYS A 128 12.52 8.03 -3.49
N THR A 129 13.13 6.84 -3.49
CA THR A 129 14.22 6.48 -4.41
C THR A 129 13.72 6.03 -5.79
N LEU A 130 12.42 5.78 -5.94
CA LEU A 130 11.80 5.44 -7.22
C LEU A 130 12.05 6.55 -8.25
N PRO A 131 12.67 6.26 -9.40
CA PRO A 131 12.93 7.27 -10.42
C PRO A 131 11.65 8.01 -10.86
N GLY A 132 11.72 9.34 -10.84
CA GLY A 132 10.60 10.22 -11.18
C GLY A 132 9.77 10.68 -9.97
N VAL A 133 9.91 10.07 -8.80
CA VAL A 133 9.33 10.60 -7.55
C VAL A 133 10.20 11.76 -7.06
N ALA A 134 9.59 12.94 -6.90
CA ALA A 134 10.30 14.14 -6.51
C ALA A 134 10.71 14.16 -5.03
N GLY A 135 11.90 14.72 -4.77
CA GLY A 135 12.51 14.83 -3.45
C GLY A 135 13.44 13.66 -3.14
N GLY A 136 14.44 13.89 -2.29
CA GLY A 136 15.31 12.82 -1.80
C GLY A 136 14.75 12.15 -0.55
N THR A 137 15.21 10.95 -0.21
CA THR A 137 14.85 10.24 1.02
C THR A 137 15.35 10.97 2.27
N VAL A 138 14.44 11.32 3.18
CA VAL A 138 14.73 11.94 4.48
C VAL A 138 14.22 11.00 5.59
N ALA A 139 14.81 11.08 6.79
CA ALA A 139 14.33 10.30 7.91
C ALA A 139 13.01 10.89 8.41
N GLN A 140 12.09 10.05 8.90
CA GLN A 140 10.79 10.47 9.43
C GLN A 140 9.87 11.17 8.41
N ASP A 141 10.01 10.84 7.12
CA ASP A 141 9.06 11.28 6.09
C ASP A 141 7.73 10.52 6.16
N TYR A 142 7.79 9.26 6.61
CA TYR A 142 6.66 8.36 6.72
C TYR A 142 5.91 8.20 5.38
N PHE A 143 6.66 8.06 4.26
CA PHE A 143 6.05 7.72 2.97
C PHE A 143 5.20 6.44 3.11
N GLY A 144 3.97 6.46 2.62
CA GLY A 144 3.04 5.32 2.78
C GLY A 144 2.15 5.41 4.02
N TYR A 145 2.10 6.55 4.72
CA TYR A 145 1.30 6.68 5.94
C TYR A 145 -0.21 6.51 5.71
N ASP A 146 -0.73 7.06 4.61
CA ASP A 146 -2.11 6.83 4.13
C ASP A 146 -2.07 6.66 2.60
N LEU A 147 -2.95 5.82 2.08
CA LEU A 147 -2.96 5.41 0.68
C LEU A 147 -4.36 5.54 0.06
N ARG A 148 -4.42 5.92 -1.22
CA ARG A 148 -5.62 5.78 -2.06
C ARG A 148 -5.21 5.22 -3.42
N LEU A 149 -6.07 4.40 -4.01
CA LEU A 149 -5.84 3.80 -5.32
C LEU A 149 -7.08 4.06 -6.18
N ARG A 150 -6.96 4.95 -7.18
CA ARG A 150 -8.09 5.33 -8.03
C ARG A 150 -7.60 5.89 -9.36
N ASP A 151 -8.33 5.61 -10.43
CA ASP A 151 -8.08 6.19 -11.76
C ASP A 151 -8.47 7.68 -11.74
N LEU A 152 -7.47 8.57 -11.71
CA LEU A 152 -7.65 10.02 -11.63
C LEU A 152 -7.69 10.66 -13.02
N ASP A 153 -7.05 10.05 -14.01
CA ASP A 153 -6.90 10.60 -15.37
C ASP A 153 -7.80 9.92 -16.42
N ARG A 154 -8.58 8.91 -16.02
CA ARG A 154 -9.46 8.08 -16.84
C ARG A 154 -8.73 7.26 -17.91
N ASN A 155 -7.48 6.88 -17.64
CA ASN A 155 -6.71 6.04 -18.56
C ASN A 155 -7.03 4.54 -18.43
N GLY A 156 -7.93 4.16 -17.51
CA GLY A 156 -8.34 2.78 -17.24
C GLY A 156 -7.45 2.05 -16.24
N ARG A 157 -6.54 2.75 -15.56
CA ARG A 157 -5.67 2.22 -14.51
C ARG A 157 -5.71 3.14 -13.30
N ALA A 158 -5.72 2.55 -12.11
CA ALA A 158 -5.71 3.29 -10.87
C ALA A 158 -4.33 3.91 -10.58
N ASP A 159 -4.34 5.19 -10.21
CA ASP A 159 -3.19 5.94 -9.72
C ASP A 159 -3.08 5.81 -8.20
N LEU A 160 -1.86 5.74 -7.69
CA LEU A 160 -1.59 5.63 -6.26
C LEU A 160 -1.32 7.02 -5.67
N ALA A 161 -2.19 7.46 -4.76
CA ALA A 161 -1.92 8.59 -3.89
C ALA A 161 -1.28 8.11 -2.58
N VAL A 162 -0.15 8.73 -2.22
CA VAL A 162 0.64 8.38 -1.04
C VAL A 162 0.84 9.60 -0.15
N ALA A 163 0.30 9.58 1.06
CA ALA A 163 0.60 10.63 2.04
C ALA A 163 2.04 10.51 2.56
N VAL A 164 2.70 11.66 2.69
CA VAL A 164 4.05 11.82 3.25
C VAL A 164 4.00 12.89 4.35
N PRO A 165 3.54 12.54 5.57
CA PRO A 165 3.30 13.50 6.64
C PRO A 165 4.54 14.31 7.06
N GLY A 166 5.74 13.72 7.02
CA GLY A 166 6.97 14.44 7.36
C GLY A 166 7.27 15.63 6.44
N GLU A 167 6.61 15.68 5.28
CA GLU A 167 6.70 16.79 4.33
C GLU A 167 5.40 17.58 4.16
N ASN A 168 4.30 17.22 4.84
CA ASN A 168 2.96 17.78 4.62
C ASN A 168 2.50 17.72 3.14
N THR A 169 2.71 16.56 2.51
CA THR A 169 2.42 16.37 1.08
C THR A 169 1.73 15.05 0.77
N VAL A 170 1.16 14.97 -0.43
CA VAL A 170 0.71 13.72 -1.07
C VAL A 170 1.47 13.55 -2.38
N ARG A 171 1.99 12.35 -2.65
CA ARG A 171 2.58 11.96 -3.94
C ARG A 171 1.52 11.23 -4.76
N ILE A 172 1.32 11.62 -6.01
CA ILE A 172 0.47 10.90 -6.97
C ILE A 172 1.37 10.16 -7.94
N LEU A 173 1.29 8.83 -7.98
CA LEU A 173 2.09 7.95 -8.82
C LEU A 173 1.18 7.33 -9.89
N PRO A 174 1.37 7.62 -11.19
CA PRO A 174 0.47 7.16 -12.24
C PRO A 174 0.41 5.64 -12.39
N GLY A 175 -0.78 5.13 -12.71
CA GLY A 175 -1.06 3.74 -13.07
C GLY A 175 -0.56 3.37 -14.47
N VAL A 176 0.17 2.26 -14.57
CA VAL A 176 0.75 1.72 -15.81
C VAL A 176 0.56 0.21 -15.86
N LYS A 177 0.71 -0.44 -17.03
CA LYS A 177 0.54 -1.91 -17.20
C LYS A 177 1.37 -2.79 -16.24
N GLY A 178 2.33 -2.22 -15.52
CA GLY A 178 3.13 -2.91 -14.51
C GLY A 178 2.77 -2.57 -13.06
N GLY A 179 1.70 -1.83 -12.79
CA GLY A 179 1.35 -1.28 -11.47
C GLY A 179 1.44 0.24 -11.48
N VAL A 180 2.36 0.83 -10.74
CA VAL A 180 2.55 2.30 -10.70
C VAL A 180 3.96 2.72 -11.09
N THR A 181 4.13 3.99 -11.48
CA THR A 181 5.42 4.57 -11.87
C THR A 181 5.69 5.90 -11.19
N GLY A 182 6.97 6.26 -11.05
CA GLY A 182 7.37 7.62 -10.65
C GLY A 182 7.38 8.61 -11.83
N SER A 183 7.40 8.12 -13.08
CA SER A 183 7.36 9.00 -14.26
C SER A 183 6.01 9.72 -14.35
N GLY A 184 6.02 11.05 -14.42
CA GLY A 184 4.80 11.85 -14.39
C GLY A 184 4.18 11.96 -13.00
N SER A 185 4.90 11.59 -11.93
CA SER A 185 4.39 11.77 -10.57
C SER A 185 4.23 13.25 -10.21
N VAL A 186 3.23 13.53 -9.38
CA VAL A 186 2.88 14.89 -8.94
C VAL A 186 3.01 14.98 -7.42
N VAL A 187 3.43 16.14 -6.93
CA VAL A 187 3.41 16.47 -5.49
C VAL A 187 2.26 17.42 -5.22
N LEU A 188 1.32 17.00 -4.38
CA LEU A 188 0.28 17.87 -3.84
C LEU A 188 0.71 18.36 -2.46
N ARG A 189 0.54 19.66 -2.21
CA ARG A 189 0.73 20.27 -0.88
C ARG A 189 -0.63 20.53 -0.24
N GLU A 190 -0.65 20.55 1.10
CA GLU A 190 -1.85 20.75 1.91
C GLU A 190 -2.67 21.99 1.50
N THR A 191 -1.98 23.05 1.11
CA THR A 191 -2.59 24.22 0.46
C THR A 191 -2.21 24.17 -1.02
N GLY A 192 -3.20 24.17 -1.92
CA GLY A 192 -3.06 23.87 -3.36
C GLY A 192 -2.23 24.84 -4.20
N ALA A 193 -1.15 25.40 -3.68
CA ALA A 193 -0.15 26.11 -4.45
C ALA A 193 0.83 25.11 -5.10
N ASP A 194 1.08 25.30 -6.39
CA ASP A 194 2.09 24.62 -7.23
C ASP A 194 1.66 23.35 -7.98
N LEU A 195 0.41 23.25 -8.47
CA LEU A 195 0.19 22.41 -9.65
C LEU A 195 0.68 23.18 -10.89
N PRO A 196 1.63 22.64 -11.68
CA PRO A 196 1.93 23.24 -12.99
C PRO A 196 0.67 23.19 -13.87
N GLU A 197 0.39 24.30 -14.56
CA GLU A 197 -0.69 24.43 -15.55
C GLU A 197 -0.59 23.36 -16.67
#